data_AF-A0A1G1F4U0-F1
#
_entry.id   AF-A0A1G1F4U0-F1
#
_cell.length_a   1.000
_cell.length_b   1.000
_cell.length_c   1.000
_cell.angle_alpha   90.00
_cell.angle_beta   90.00
_cell.angle_gamma   90.00
#
_symmetry.space_group_name_H-M   'P 1'
#
loop_
_entity.id
_entity.type
_entity.pdbx_description
1 polymer ?
#
loop_
_entity_poly.entity_id
_entity_poly.type
_entity_poly.pdbx_seq_one_letter_code
_entity_poly.pdbx_strand_id
1 'polypeptide(L)'
;MAKDNLTDAVLSDNKKARSRNIAKWAAIITVLAAVLAGAWFLYHQVMNGQQKLYSDITLPAQSAVTATAPPQSMIGPGPMLCWVDLLTSEMKAWWMTAVVEAHKACQRVQWNPGLFRQCVSEKVPQDMHMHSWSIPLYSGPSGTSAQAGEIRITAGAVDDFSMQFIAQDGTAVPFQADYLMGYDGPKSYFYTVLDRQGGWALLPKDPFPTEVWFNAAGYSFAYLRGSEVYEWNGKDIVILEVQETGIYVRDTVSTDYPSCGEEVEETPEDEFNKFTIPWSDVFDENRHLRLTQKFMIC
;
A
#
# COMPACT_ATOMS: atom_id res chain seq x y z
N MET A 1 -34.68 -2.62 -49.60
CA MET A 1 -34.83 -1.72 -48.43
C MET A 1 -34.28 -2.42 -47.19
N ALA A 2 -32.96 -2.36 -46.96
CA ALA A 2 -32.29 -2.89 -45.75
C ALA A 2 -30.82 -2.44 -45.68
N LYS A 3 -30.51 -1.16 -45.96
CA LYS A 3 -29.12 -0.65 -45.90
C LYS A 3 -28.91 0.56 -44.97
N ASP A 4 -29.98 1.15 -44.43
CA ASP A 4 -29.86 2.39 -43.64
C ASP A 4 -29.79 2.20 -42.12
N ASN A 5 -29.98 0.98 -41.59
CA ASN A 5 -30.05 0.75 -40.14
C ASN A 5 -28.70 0.41 -39.46
N LEU A 6 -27.62 0.15 -40.21
CA LEU A 6 -26.33 -0.23 -39.59
C LEU A 6 -25.49 0.99 -39.16
N THR A 7 -25.62 2.12 -39.87
CA THR A 7 -24.79 3.31 -39.67
C THR A 7 -25.14 4.05 -38.36
N ASP A 8 -26.41 4.06 -37.98
CA ASP A 8 -26.87 4.75 -36.78
C ASP A 8 -26.51 3.99 -35.49
N ALA A 9 -26.46 2.66 -35.53
CA ALA A 9 -26.01 1.83 -34.41
C ALA A 9 -24.52 2.06 -34.09
N VAL A 10 -23.67 2.10 -35.13
CA VAL A 10 -22.22 2.33 -34.99
C VAL A 10 -21.91 3.76 -34.52
N LEU A 11 -22.68 4.76 -34.97
CA LEU A 11 -22.54 6.14 -34.52
C LEU A 11 -23.04 6.35 -33.08
N SER A 12 -24.10 5.65 -32.68
CA SER A 12 -24.61 5.62 -31.30
C SER A 12 -23.57 5.04 -30.33
N ASP A 13 -22.97 3.90 -30.67
CA ASP A 13 -22.01 3.22 -29.80
C ASP A 13 -20.69 3.99 -29.68
N ASN A 14 -20.24 4.64 -30.75
CA ASN A 14 -19.09 5.55 -30.69
C ASN A 14 -19.37 6.80 -29.84
N LYS A 15 -20.59 7.35 -29.86
CA LYS A 15 -20.98 8.46 -28.97
C LYS A 15 -21.03 8.01 -27.51
N LYS A 16 -21.56 6.82 -27.21
CA LYS A 16 -21.58 6.24 -25.85
C LYS A 16 -20.19 5.84 -25.33
N ALA A 17 -19.29 5.38 -26.20
CA ALA A 17 -17.90 5.10 -25.84
C ALA A 17 -17.14 6.40 -25.56
N ARG A 18 -17.35 7.43 -26.40
CA ARG A 18 -16.73 8.74 -26.23
C ARG A 18 -17.26 9.48 -24.99
N SER A 19 -18.56 9.41 -24.69
CA SER A 19 -19.12 10.01 -23.47
C SER A 19 -18.64 9.31 -22.19
N ARG A 20 -18.52 7.98 -22.20
CA ARG A 20 -17.93 7.21 -21.09
C ARG A 20 -16.46 7.54 -20.87
N ASN A 21 -15.69 7.73 -21.93
CA ASN A 21 -14.29 8.16 -21.82
C ASN A 21 -14.19 9.60 -21.31
N ILE A 22 -15.04 10.53 -21.76
CA ILE A 22 -15.06 11.91 -21.25
C ILE A 22 -15.45 11.93 -19.76
N ALA A 23 -16.42 11.12 -19.33
CA ALA A 23 -16.81 11.02 -17.92
C ALA A 23 -15.68 10.44 -17.05
N LYS A 24 -14.97 9.41 -17.53
CA LYS A 24 -13.78 8.87 -16.84
C LYS A 24 -12.66 9.90 -16.72
N TRP A 25 -12.37 10.64 -17.79
CA TRP A 25 -11.35 11.70 -17.76
C TRP A 25 -11.76 12.88 -16.89
N ALA A 26 -13.03 13.27 -16.88
CA ALA A 26 -13.54 14.30 -15.98
C ALA A 26 -13.41 13.89 -14.51
N ALA A 27 -13.74 12.63 -14.16
CA ALA A 27 -13.56 12.12 -12.81
C ALA A 27 -12.09 12.10 -12.36
N ILE A 28 -11.18 11.65 -13.25
CA ILE A 28 -9.73 11.67 -12.98
C ILE A 28 -9.22 13.10 -12.77
N ILE A 29 -9.65 14.05 -13.61
CA ILE A 29 -9.26 15.46 -13.50
C ILE A 29 -9.82 16.09 -12.22
N THR A 30 -11.05 15.76 -11.81
CA THR A 30 -11.65 16.26 -10.56
C THR A 30 -10.92 15.71 -9.32
N VAL A 31 -10.53 14.42 -9.33
CA VAL A 31 -9.72 13.84 -8.25
C VAL A 31 -8.33 14.48 -8.20
N LEU A 32 -7.67 14.69 -9.34
CA LEU A 32 -6.38 15.39 -9.41
C LEU A 32 -6.47 16.85 -8.94
N ALA A 33 -7.56 17.56 -9.28
CA ALA A 33 -7.77 18.94 -8.84
C ALA A 33 -8.04 19.03 -7.32
N ALA A 34 -8.74 18.05 -6.73
CA ALA A 34 -8.96 18.00 -5.28
C ALA A 34 -7.66 17.73 -4.51
N VAL A 35 -6.81 16.83 -5.03
CA VAL A 35 -5.48 16.54 -4.47
C VAL A 35 -4.56 17.77 -4.53
N LEU A 36 -4.54 18.49 -5.66
CA LEU A 36 -3.74 19.71 -5.82
C LEU A 36 -4.24 20.89 -4.97
N ALA A 37 -5.51 20.88 -4.55
CA ALA A 37 -6.09 21.87 -3.64
C ALA A 37 -5.91 21.53 -2.14
N GLY A 38 -5.16 20.48 -1.81
CA GLY A 38 -4.88 20.09 -0.43
C GLY A 38 -6.06 19.43 0.31
N ALA A 39 -7.13 19.06 -0.42
CA ALA A 39 -8.27 18.35 0.13
C ALA A 39 -8.12 16.85 -0.13
N TRP A 40 -7.71 16.10 0.90
CA TRP A 40 -7.73 14.63 0.85
C TRP A 40 -9.15 14.14 1.10
N PHE A 41 -9.83 13.66 0.06
CA PHE A 41 -11.04 12.85 0.22
C PHE A 41 -10.65 11.38 0.10
N LEU A 42 -10.79 10.63 1.19
CA LEU A 42 -10.82 9.17 1.12
C LEU A 42 -12.20 8.76 0.59
N TYR A 43 -12.29 8.37 -0.68
CA TYR A 43 -13.53 7.81 -1.20
C TYR A 43 -13.61 6.34 -0.81
N HIS A 44 -14.35 6.04 0.26
CA HIS A 44 -14.87 4.70 0.53
C HIS A 44 -16.39 4.77 0.41
N GLN A 45 -16.93 4.31 -0.72
CA GLN A 45 -18.34 3.94 -0.76
C GLN A 45 -18.48 2.57 -0.11
N VAL A 46 -18.86 2.56 1.17
CA VAL A 46 -19.48 1.37 1.78
C VAL A 46 -20.96 1.46 1.47
N MET A 47 -21.41 0.72 0.46
CA MET A 47 -22.84 0.51 0.24
C MET A 47 -23.25 -0.72 1.06
N ASN A 48 -23.48 -0.53 2.35
CA ASN A 48 -24.28 -1.48 3.11
C ASN A 48 -25.73 -0.97 3.11
N GLY A 49 -26.64 -1.81 2.63
CA GLY A 49 -28.04 -1.48 2.52
C GLY A 49 -28.58 -1.08 3.90
N GLN A 50 -28.96 0.20 4.01
CA GLN A 50 -29.57 0.90 5.15
C GLN A 50 -28.62 1.75 6.00
N GLN A 51 -28.92 3.07 5.97
CA GLN A 51 -28.28 4.23 6.61
C GLN A 51 -27.00 4.80 5.97
N LYS A 52 -27.21 5.89 5.21
CA LYS A 52 -26.18 6.88 4.89
C LYS A 52 -25.87 7.71 6.14
N LEU A 53 -24.72 7.50 6.76
CA LEU A 53 -24.15 8.46 7.70
C LEU A 53 -23.20 9.38 6.93
N TYR A 54 -23.63 10.62 6.70
CA TYR A 54 -22.72 11.69 6.31
C TYR A 54 -22.12 12.27 7.58
N SER A 55 -20.82 12.08 7.79
CA SER A 55 -20.05 12.93 8.69
C SER A 55 -19.23 13.89 7.85
N ASP A 56 -19.63 15.16 7.82
CA ASP A 56 -18.81 16.24 7.28
C ASP A 56 -17.55 16.37 8.15
N ILE A 57 -16.42 15.87 7.67
CA ILE A 57 -15.12 16.13 8.29
C ILE A 57 -14.59 17.43 7.67
N THR A 58 -14.90 18.55 8.30
CA THR A 58 -14.21 19.81 8.05
C THR A 58 -12.86 19.75 8.77
N LEU A 59 -11.77 19.56 8.03
CA LEU A 59 -10.41 19.65 8.60
C LEU A 59 -10.04 21.14 8.78
N PRO A 60 -9.79 21.63 10.01
CA PRO A 60 -9.21 22.95 10.17
C PRO A 60 -7.74 22.93 9.71
N ALA A 61 -7.37 23.93 8.91
CA ALA A 61 -5.98 24.17 8.57
C ALA A 61 -5.17 24.43 9.86
N GLN A 62 -4.05 23.71 10.02
CA GLN A 62 -3.04 23.91 11.08
C GLN A 62 -3.39 23.40 12.48
N SER A 63 -3.80 22.14 12.63
CA SER A 63 -3.66 21.44 13.90
C SER A 63 -2.99 20.09 13.65
N ALA A 64 -1.93 19.79 14.40
CA ALA A 64 -1.26 18.51 14.36
C ALA A 64 -2.30 17.40 14.54
N VAL A 65 -2.52 16.60 13.49
CA VAL A 65 -3.38 15.43 13.56
C VAL A 65 -2.70 14.46 14.50
N THR A 66 -3.12 14.48 15.76
CA THR A 66 -2.76 13.43 16.69
C THR A 66 -3.67 12.28 16.31
N ALA A 67 -3.17 11.37 15.48
CA ALA A 67 -3.87 10.12 15.21
C ALA A 67 -4.01 9.39 16.54
N THR A 68 -5.19 9.41 17.13
CA THR A 68 -5.49 8.62 18.31
C THR A 68 -5.45 7.17 17.87
N ALA A 69 -4.45 6.43 18.34
CA ALA A 69 -4.42 4.99 18.17
C ALA A 69 -5.77 4.42 18.67
N PRO A 70 -6.33 3.40 17.99
CA PRO A 70 -7.56 2.76 18.47
C PRO A 70 -7.40 2.35 19.94
N PRO A 71 -8.47 2.43 20.75
CA PRO A 71 -8.39 2.10 22.17
C PRO A 71 -7.82 0.70 22.34
N GLN A 72 -6.79 0.56 23.18
CA GLN A 72 -6.10 -0.71 23.45
C GLN A 72 -7.06 -1.84 23.85
N SER A 73 -8.26 -1.52 24.32
CA SER A 73 -9.31 -2.48 24.67
C SER A 73 -10.02 -3.15 23.50
N MET A 74 -9.86 -2.68 22.26
CA MET A 74 -10.34 -3.39 21.05
C MET A 74 -9.32 -4.39 20.51
N ILE A 75 -8.13 -4.43 21.09
CA ILE A 75 -7.05 -5.32 20.69
C ILE A 75 -6.84 -6.26 21.86
N GLY A 76 -7.27 -7.52 21.71
CA GLY A 76 -7.00 -8.54 22.71
C GLY A 76 -5.50 -8.62 23.03
N PRO A 77 -5.11 -9.20 24.18
CA PRO A 77 -3.72 -9.31 24.64
C PRO A 77 -2.88 -10.31 23.81
N GLY A 78 -2.97 -10.25 22.48
CA GLY A 78 -2.19 -11.03 21.53
C GLY A 78 -1.14 -10.17 20.80
N PRO A 79 -0.11 -10.79 20.22
CA PRO A 79 0.87 -10.09 19.40
C PRO A 79 0.16 -9.45 18.20
N MET A 80 0.22 -8.12 18.07
CA MET A 80 -0.24 -7.44 16.88
C MET A 80 0.74 -7.73 15.74
N LEU A 81 0.35 -8.59 14.81
CA LEU A 81 1.07 -8.77 13.55
C LEU A 81 0.75 -7.58 12.65
N CYS A 82 1.78 -6.85 12.26
CA CYS A 82 1.61 -5.75 11.33
C CYS A 82 2.85 -5.55 10.48
N TRP A 83 2.62 -4.82 9.39
CA TRP A 83 3.65 -4.22 8.58
C TRP A 83 3.63 -2.71 8.74
N VAL A 84 4.77 -2.08 8.51
CA VAL A 84 4.91 -0.64 8.37
C VAL A 84 5.26 -0.30 6.94
N ASP A 85 4.52 0.64 6.34
CA ASP A 85 4.87 1.18 5.03
C ASP A 85 6.04 2.14 5.20
N LEU A 86 7.21 1.79 4.66
CA LEU A 86 8.42 2.62 4.76
C LEU A 86 8.33 3.91 3.92
N LEU A 87 7.27 4.08 3.13
CA LEU A 87 7.01 5.31 2.39
C LEU A 87 6.00 6.20 3.12
N THR A 88 6.43 7.40 3.52
CA THR A 88 5.52 8.40 4.07
C THR A 88 4.66 9.03 2.97
N SER A 89 3.55 9.65 3.37
CA SER A 89 2.69 10.40 2.44
C SER A 89 3.45 11.52 1.71
N GLU A 90 4.45 12.13 2.34
CA GLU A 90 5.31 13.14 1.73
C GLU A 90 6.19 12.54 0.63
N MET A 91 6.83 11.40 0.89
CA MET A 91 7.67 10.70 -0.10
C MET A 91 6.84 10.31 -1.33
N LYS A 92 5.65 9.75 -1.11
CA LYS A 92 4.71 9.38 -2.18
C LYS A 92 4.23 10.60 -2.97
N ALA A 93 3.91 11.70 -2.28
CA ALA A 93 3.47 12.94 -2.93
C ALA A 93 4.58 13.53 -3.81
N TRP A 94 5.80 13.61 -3.29
CA TRP A 94 6.96 14.07 -4.07
C TRP A 94 7.15 13.23 -5.33
N TRP A 95 7.14 11.90 -5.21
CA TRP A 95 7.36 11.00 -6.34
C TRP A 95 6.25 11.14 -7.39
N MET A 96 4.99 11.21 -6.95
CA MET A 96 3.85 11.46 -7.85
C MET A 96 4.00 12.77 -8.60
N THR A 97 4.44 13.85 -7.94
CA THR A 97 4.73 15.13 -8.62
C THR A 97 5.84 14.98 -9.66
N ALA A 98 6.96 14.35 -9.31
CA ALA A 98 8.08 14.13 -10.23
C ALA A 98 7.66 13.32 -11.46
N VAL A 99 6.90 12.23 -11.27
CA VAL A 99 6.36 11.39 -12.34
C VAL A 99 5.40 12.17 -13.24
N VAL A 100 4.47 12.94 -12.66
CA VAL A 100 3.51 13.74 -13.42
C VAL A 100 4.22 14.81 -14.27
N GLU A 101 5.19 15.52 -13.71
CA GLU A 101 5.95 16.53 -14.46
C GLU A 101 6.78 15.92 -15.59
N ALA A 102 7.38 14.75 -15.36
CA ALA A 102 8.06 13.99 -16.40
C ALA A 102 7.13 13.60 -17.55
N HIS A 103 5.95 13.05 -17.25
CA HIS A 103 4.97 12.68 -18.26
C HIS A 103 4.47 13.90 -19.04
N LYS A 104 4.23 15.04 -18.38
CA LYS A 104 3.86 16.29 -19.06
C LYS A 104 4.96 16.78 -20.01
N ALA A 105 6.22 16.83 -19.55
CA ALA A 105 7.34 17.32 -20.35
C ALA A 105 7.69 16.38 -21.53
N CYS A 106 7.44 15.08 -21.38
CA CYS A 106 7.90 14.03 -22.28
C CYS A 106 6.77 13.19 -22.90
N GLN A 107 5.55 13.71 -22.94
CA GLN A 107 4.34 13.02 -23.43
C GLN A 107 4.51 12.37 -24.82
N ARG A 108 5.30 12.99 -25.72
CA ARG A 108 5.52 12.49 -27.08
C ARG A 108 6.35 11.21 -27.15
N VAL A 109 7.15 10.93 -26.14
CA VAL A 109 8.11 9.82 -26.11
C VAL A 109 7.85 8.84 -24.96
N GLN A 110 6.77 9.03 -24.19
CA GLN A 110 6.44 8.22 -23.00
C GLN A 110 6.33 6.71 -23.26
N TRP A 111 6.03 6.30 -24.50
CA TRP A 111 5.93 4.91 -24.89
C TRP A 111 7.28 4.25 -25.23
N ASN A 112 8.37 5.03 -25.30
CA ASN A 112 9.72 4.54 -25.55
C ASN A 112 10.60 4.81 -24.32
N PRO A 113 10.93 3.79 -23.50
CA PRO A 113 11.65 3.99 -22.24
C PRO A 113 13.00 4.71 -22.39
N GLY A 114 13.75 4.44 -23.47
CA GLY A 114 15.04 5.08 -23.72
C GLY A 114 14.90 6.56 -24.04
N LEU A 115 14.01 6.91 -24.98
CA LEU A 115 13.75 8.31 -25.34
C LEU A 115 13.06 9.07 -24.20
N PHE A 116 12.24 8.40 -23.40
CA PHE A 116 11.61 9.00 -22.23
C PHE A 116 12.65 9.38 -21.17
N ARG A 117 13.57 8.47 -20.80
CA ARG A 117 14.67 8.77 -19.87
C ARG A 117 15.55 9.92 -20.38
N GLN A 118 15.92 9.90 -21.66
CA GLN A 118 16.68 11.00 -22.26
C GLN A 118 15.91 12.33 -22.16
N CYS A 119 14.63 12.34 -22.55
CA CYS A 119 13.81 13.54 -22.46
C CYS A 119 13.68 14.06 -21.02
N VAL A 120 13.54 13.17 -20.02
CA VAL A 120 13.50 13.56 -18.61
C VAL A 120 14.81 14.23 -18.20
N SER A 121 15.95 13.65 -18.58
CA SER A 121 17.26 14.24 -18.28
C SER A 121 17.47 15.64 -18.90
N GLU A 122 16.81 15.92 -20.03
CA GLU A 122 16.91 17.20 -20.75
C GLU A 122 15.90 18.25 -20.30
N LYS A 123 14.68 17.84 -19.91
CA LYS A 123 13.53 18.76 -19.76
C LYS A 123 12.96 18.87 -18.36
N VAL A 124 13.17 17.87 -17.51
CA VAL A 124 12.66 17.87 -16.14
C VAL A 124 13.69 18.53 -15.22
N PRO A 125 13.27 19.34 -14.22
CA PRO A 125 14.18 19.91 -13.23
C PRO A 125 15.07 18.84 -12.57
N GLN A 126 16.35 19.18 -12.35
CA GLN A 126 17.35 18.23 -11.86
C GLN A 126 17.02 17.68 -10.46
N ASP A 127 16.37 18.49 -9.62
CA ASP A 127 15.89 18.10 -8.29
C ASP A 127 14.76 17.06 -8.32
N MET A 128 14.15 16.80 -9.48
CA MET A 128 13.16 15.74 -9.71
C MET A 128 13.74 14.49 -10.39
N HIS A 129 15.01 14.52 -10.82
CA HIS A 129 15.65 13.36 -11.45
C HIS A 129 15.82 12.23 -10.44
N MET A 130 16.26 12.58 -9.23
CA MET A 130 16.45 11.64 -8.15
C MET A 130 16.38 12.39 -6.82
N HIS A 131 15.66 11.81 -5.87
CA HIS A 131 15.62 12.29 -4.49
C HIS A 131 15.88 11.13 -3.54
N SER A 132 16.52 11.44 -2.42
CA SER A 132 16.89 10.45 -1.42
C SER A 132 16.42 10.87 -0.03
N TRP A 133 15.76 9.95 0.65
CA TRP A 133 15.43 10.03 2.06
C TRP A 133 16.31 9.07 2.85
N SER A 134 16.62 9.45 4.09
CA SER A 134 17.39 8.62 5.00
C SER A 134 16.59 8.46 6.30
N ILE A 135 16.36 7.21 6.71
CA ILE A 135 15.63 6.84 7.91
C ILE A 135 16.66 6.26 8.89
N PRO A 136 17.02 6.97 9.98
CA PRO A 136 18.00 6.48 10.93
C PRO A 136 17.48 5.26 11.69
N LEU A 137 18.36 4.27 11.84
CA LEU A 137 18.10 3.03 12.57
C LEU A 137 18.91 2.99 13.87
N TYR A 138 18.37 2.35 14.89
CA TYR A 138 18.88 2.41 16.24
C TYR A 138 18.90 1.04 16.92
N SER A 139 19.78 0.86 17.89
CA SER A 139 19.87 -0.38 18.68
C SER A 139 18.75 -0.51 19.72
N GLY A 140 17.96 0.55 19.96
CA GLY A 140 16.85 0.55 20.90
C GLY A 140 15.78 1.60 20.55
N PRO A 141 14.60 1.57 21.21
CA PRO A 141 13.48 2.47 20.94
C PRO A 141 13.70 3.88 21.54
N SER A 142 14.84 4.50 21.24
CA SER A 142 15.21 5.83 21.71
C SER A 142 16.18 6.50 20.75
N GLY A 143 15.98 7.81 20.51
CA GLY A 143 16.89 8.62 19.70
C GLY A 143 18.26 8.85 20.35
N THR A 144 18.43 8.47 21.62
CA THR A 144 19.72 8.48 22.33
C THR A 144 20.45 7.14 22.31
N SER A 145 19.82 6.09 21.80
CA SER A 145 20.48 4.79 21.65
C SER A 145 21.48 4.81 20.50
N ALA A 146 22.38 3.83 20.45
CA ALA A 146 23.40 3.77 19.42
C ALA A 146 22.75 3.61 18.04
N GLN A 147 23.17 4.44 17.08
CA GLN A 147 22.72 4.29 15.70
C GLN A 147 23.25 2.97 15.14
N ALA A 148 22.39 2.17 14.50
CA ALA A 148 22.77 0.91 13.86
C ALA A 148 23.09 1.10 12.36
N GLY A 149 22.64 2.21 11.77
CA GLY A 149 22.81 2.58 10.37
C GLY A 149 21.63 3.43 9.90
N GLU A 150 21.26 3.29 8.63
CA GLU A 150 20.07 3.95 8.07
C GLU A 150 19.45 3.12 6.94
N ILE A 151 18.15 3.29 6.73
CA ILE A 151 17.51 2.92 5.47
C ILE A 151 17.60 4.13 4.55
N ARG A 152 18.27 3.96 3.42
CA ARG A 152 18.25 4.92 2.33
C ARG A 152 17.18 4.53 1.32
N ILE A 153 16.23 5.42 1.12
CA ILE A 153 15.19 5.29 0.10
C ILE A 153 15.52 6.28 -1.01
N THR A 154 15.53 5.83 -2.26
CA THR A 154 15.71 6.72 -3.42
C THR A 154 14.59 6.51 -4.42
N ALA A 155 14.14 7.59 -5.07
CA ALA A 155 13.17 7.53 -6.15
C ALA A 155 13.45 8.64 -7.16
N GLY A 156 12.96 8.47 -8.38
CA GLY A 156 13.14 9.45 -9.45
C GLY A 156 11.91 9.58 -10.33
N ALA A 157 11.92 10.58 -11.20
CA ALA A 157 10.86 10.80 -12.20
C ALA A 157 10.62 9.61 -13.15
N VAL A 158 11.63 8.74 -13.34
CA VAL A 158 11.61 7.59 -14.26
C VAL A 158 11.87 6.26 -13.57
N ASP A 159 12.15 6.28 -12.28
CA ASP A 159 12.54 5.12 -11.48
C ASP A 159 11.58 4.97 -10.30
N ASP A 160 11.19 3.72 -10.02
CA ASP A 160 10.40 3.37 -8.83
C ASP A 160 11.26 3.59 -7.56
N PHE A 161 10.66 3.45 -6.39
CA PHE A 161 11.39 3.48 -5.14
C PHE A 161 12.39 2.33 -5.08
N SER A 162 13.60 2.61 -4.60
CA SER A 162 14.58 1.60 -4.22
C SER A 162 15.04 1.83 -2.79
N MET A 163 15.33 0.75 -2.07
CA MET A 163 15.67 0.76 -0.66
C MET A 163 16.99 0.03 -0.43
N GLN A 164 17.83 0.62 0.40
CA GLN A 164 19.12 0.06 0.79
C GLN A 164 19.33 0.30 2.28
N PHE A 165 19.85 -0.70 2.99
CA PHE A 165 20.44 -0.50 4.31
C PHE A 165 21.86 0.02 4.11
N ILE A 166 22.20 1.14 4.76
CA ILE A 166 23.55 1.68 4.83
C ILE A 166 24.07 1.48 6.25
N ALA A 167 25.06 0.59 6.40
CA ALA A 167 25.71 0.33 7.66
C ALA A 167 26.62 1.49 8.09
N GLN A 168 27.04 1.52 9.36
CA GLN A 168 27.91 2.57 9.89
C GLN A 168 29.28 2.66 9.19
N ASP A 169 29.75 1.56 8.61
CA ASP A 169 31.00 1.51 7.84
C ASP A 169 30.83 1.95 6.37
N GLY A 170 29.60 2.31 5.97
CA GLY A 170 29.24 2.73 4.61
C GLY A 170 28.84 1.58 3.69
N THR A 171 28.85 0.32 4.14
CA THR A 171 28.38 -0.83 3.37
C THR A 171 26.90 -0.67 3.02
N ALA A 172 26.57 -0.79 1.74
CA ALA A 172 25.20 -0.68 1.25
C ALA A 172 24.65 -2.06 0.85
N VAL A 173 23.51 -2.44 1.42
CA VAL A 173 22.82 -3.71 1.13
C VAL A 173 21.44 -3.39 0.58
N PRO A 174 21.14 -3.66 -0.70
CA PRO A 174 19.80 -3.48 -1.24
C PRO A 174 18.83 -4.49 -0.65
N PHE A 175 17.57 -4.09 -0.49
CA PHE A 175 16.52 -4.99 -0.01
C PHE A 175 15.15 -4.63 -0.60
N GLN A 176 14.23 -5.58 -0.48
CA GLN A 176 12.85 -5.42 -0.93
C GLN A 176 11.89 -5.38 0.26
N ALA A 177 10.71 -4.82 0.05
CA ALA A 177 9.65 -4.90 1.04
C ALA A 177 9.16 -6.34 1.17
N ASP A 178 8.77 -6.74 2.38
CA ASP A 178 8.13 -8.04 2.64
C ASP A 178 6.80 -8.14 1.90
N TYR A 179 6.12 -7.01 1.78
CA TYR A 179 4.83 -6.90 1.12
C TYR A 179 4.76 -5.64 0.25
N LEU A 180 4.28 -5.81 -0.99
CA LEU A 180 4.01 -4.71 -1.91
C LEU A 180 2.50 -4.59 -2.12
N MET A 181 1.93 -3.44 -1.76
CA MET A 181 0.51 -3.15 -1.98
C MET A 181 0.34 -2.01 -2.98
N GLY A 182 -0.53 -2.22 -3.97
CA GLY A 182 -0.90 -1.20 -4.95
C GLY A 182 -1.10 -1.80 -6.34
N TYR A 183 -2.31 -1.67 -6.89
CA TYR A 183 -2.63 -2.12 -8.25
C TYR A 183 -2.42 -0.99 -9.27
N ASP A 184 -2.81 0.24 -8.92
CA ASP A 184 -2.69 1.44 -9.74
C ASP A 184 -2.19 2.62 -8.88
N GLY A 185 -0.93 3.03 -9.04
CA GLY A 185 -0.36 4.20 -8.34
C GLY A 185 0.92 3.90 -7.55
N PRO A 186 1.32 4.79 -6.62
CA PRO A 186 2.53 4.59 -5.81
C PRO A 186 2.36 3.34 -4.96
N LYS A 187 3.24 2.36 -5.18
CA LYS A 187 3.29 1.15 -4.37
C LYS A 187 3.59 1.53 -2.92
N SER A 188 2.97 0.80 -1.99
CA SER A 188 3.33 0.83 -0.58
C SER A 188 4.35 -0.27 -0.32
N TYR A 189 5.39 0.05 0.44
CA TYR A 189 6.52 -0.83 0.70
C TYR A 189 6.47 -1.26 2.16
N PHE A 190 5.71 -2.31 2.41
CA PHE A 190 5.40 -2.80 3.74
C PHE A 190 6.50 -3.73 4.25
N TYR A 191 6.95 -3.46 5.48
CA TYR A 191 7.99 -4.22 6.16
C TYR A 191 7.48 -4.77 7.48
N THR A 192 7.85 -6.00 7.83
CA THR A 192 7.41 -6.67 9.06
C THR A 192 7.80 -5.87 10.29
N VAL A 193 6.88 -5.77 11.25
CA VAL A 193 7.11 -5.16 12.56
C VAL A 193 7.03 -6.25 13.62
N LEU A 194 8.12 -6.43 14.36
CA LEU A 194 8.24 -7.45 15.40
C LEU A 194 7.72 -7.00 16.76
N ASP A 195 7.87 -5.71 17.07
CA ASP A 195 7.46 -5.08 18.32
C ASP A 195 7.23 -3.58 18.12
N ARG A 196 6.46 -2.97 19.03
CA ARG A 196 6.17 -1.53 19.04
C ARG A 196 6.23 -0.96 20.45
N GLN A 197 6.94 0.16 20.58
CA GLN A 197 7.07 0.88 21.85
C GLN A 197 6.89 2.38 21.60
N GLY A 198 5.68 2.88 21.88
CA GLY A 198 5.30 4.26 21.55
C GLY A 198 5.37 4.51 20.04
N GLY A 199 6.17 5.50 19.63
CA GLY A 199 6.43 5.82 18.22
C GLY A 199 7.45 4.90 17.53
N TRP A 200 8.04 3.94 18.24
CA TRP A 200 9.11 3.09 17.73
C TRP A 200 8.59 1.75 17.23
N ALA A 201 9.18 1.26 16.15
CA ALA A 201 8.92 -0.07 15.61
C ALA A 201 10.24 -0.85 15.48
N LEU A 202 10.21 -2.12 15.87
CA LEU A 202 11.31 -3.07 15.73
C LEU A 202 11.18 -3.81 14.40
N LEU A 203 12.24 -3.74 13.59
CA LEU A 203 12.36 -4.43 12.32
C LEU A 203 13.17 -5.73 12.49
N PRO A 204 12.88 -6.77 11.69
CA PRO A 204 13.61 -8.04 11.70
C PRO A 204 15.08 -7.90 11.27
N LYS A 205 15.81 -9.01 11.23
CA LYS A 205 17.12 -9.08 10.55
C LYS A 205 16.91 -9.10 9.04
N ASP A 206 17.99 -9.11 8.25
CA ASP A 206 17.97 -9.24 6.77
C ASP A 206 17.11 -8.18 6.04
N PRO A 207 17.69 -7.02 5.68
CA PRO A 207 19.10 -6.82 5.35
C PRO A 207 19.97 -6.39 6.54
N PHE A 208 19.37 -6.21 7.70
CA PHE A 208 20.06 -5.70 8.88
C PHE A 208 20.86 -6.82 9.56
N PRO A 209 22.06 -6.54 10.11
CA PRO A 209 22.87 -7.55 10.79
C PRO A 209 22.21 -8.04 12.09
N THR A 210 21.41 -7.19 12.72
CA THR A 210 20.60 -7.47 13.91
C THR A 210 19.22 -6.85 13.74
N GLU A 211 18.28 -7.19 14.63
CA GLU A 211 17.02 -6.45 14.74
C GLU A 211 17.33 -4.98 15.08
N VAL A 212 16.57 -4.06 14.49
CA VAL A 212 16.82 -2.62 14.60
C VAL A 212 15.53 -1.86 14.85
N TRP A 213 15.63 -0.78 15.61
CA TRP A 213 14.53 0.11 15.91
C TRP A 213 14.57 1.34 15.02
N PHE A 214 13.41 1.83 14.62
CA PHE A 214 13.29 3.16 14.01
C PHE A 214 12.08 3.89 14.57
N ASN A 215 12.12 5.22 14.47
CA ASN A 215 11.00 6.05 14.84
C ASN A 215 9.98 6.06 13.70
N ALA A 216 8.91 5.30 13.90
CA ALA A 216 7.80 5.13 12.96
C ALA A 216 6.69 6.19 13.16
N ALA A 217 6.95 7.28 13.89
CA ALA A 217 6.03 8.41 13.95
C ALA A 217 5.82 9.00 12.55
N GLY A 218 4.56 9.06 12.11
CA GLY A 218 4.20 9.54 10.76
C GLY A 218 4.22 8.48 9.66
N TYR A 219 4.50 7.22 9.99
CA TYR A 219 4.40 6.09 9.06
C TYR A 219 3.05 5.37 9.19
N SER A 220 2.62 4.75 8.09
CA SER A 220 1.36 4.00 8.03
C SER A 220 1.60 2.53 8.38
N PHE A 221 0.66 1.90 9.10
CA PHE A 221 0.74 0.49 9.45
C PHE A 221 -0.41 -0.27 8.80
N ALA A 222 -0.10 -1.44 8.24
CA ALA A 222 -1.09 -2.43 7.83
C ALA A 222 -1.11 -3.53 8.89
N TYR A 223 -2.27 -3.77 9.49
CA TYR A 223 -2.44 -4.83 10.47
C TYR A 223 -3.05 -6.03 9.80
N LEU A 224 -2.66 -7.20 10.28
CA LEU A 224 -3.34 -8.42 9.93
C LEU A 224 -4.79 -8.36 10.43
N ARG A 225 -5.74 -8.65 9.55
CA ARG A 225 -7.18 -8.58 9.82
C ARG A 225 -7.83 -9.92 9.58
N GLY A 226 -8.81 -10.25 10.43
CA GLY A 226 -9.69 -11.38 10.18
C GLY A 226 -10.57 -11.13 8.96
N SER A 227 -11.03 -12.20 8.32
CA SER A 227 -11.91 -12.19 7.15
C SER A 227 -11.30 -11.53 5.90
N GLU A 228 -9.98 -11.51 5.80
CA GLU A 228 -9.26 -11.12 4.58
C GLU A 228 -8.48 -12.31 4.01
N VAL A 229 -8.20 -12.26 2.71
CA VAL A 229 -7.43 -13.30 2.01
C VAL A 229 -5.94 -12.95 2.01
N TYR A 230 -5.14 -13.91 2.46
CA TYR A 230 -3.69 -13.85 2.47
C TYR A 230 -3.11 -15.03 1.69
N GLU A 231 -1.96 -14.84 1.06
CA GLU A 231 -1.13 -15.94 0.58
C GLU A 231 -0.15 -16.36 1.66
N TRP A 232 -0.09 -17.67 1.92
CA TRP A 232 0.85 -18.33 2.82
C TRP A 232 1.46 -19.55 2.11
N ASN A 233 2.77 -19.58 1.91
CA ASN A 233 3.48 -20.66 1.21
C ASN A 233 2.86 -21.02 -0.16
N GLY A 234 2.41 -20.02 -0.93
CA GLY A 234 1.78 -20.22 -2.24
C GLY A 234 0.34 -20.72 -2.18
N LYS A 235 -0.29 -20.75 -1.00
CA LYS A 235 -1.68 -21.11 -0.78
C LYS A 235 -2.48 -19.89 -0.30
N ASP A 236 -3.64 -19.66 -0.90
CA ASP A 236 -4.57 -18.65 -0.43
C ASP A 236 -5.34 -19.16 0.80
N ILE A 237 -5.40 -18.34 1.85
CA ILE A 237 -6.06 -18.62 3.12
C ILE A 237 -6.88 -17.43 3.59
N VAL A 238 -7.91 -17.70 4.39
CA VAL A 238 -8.66 -16.68 5.13
C VAL A 238 -8.32 -16.77 6.60
N ILE A 239 -7.94 -15.64 7.20
CA ILE A 239 -7.67 -15.59 8.63
C ILE A 239 -8.98 -15.47 9.39
N LEU A 240 -9.21 -16.41 10.30
CA LEU A 240 -10.39 -16.44 11.15
C LEU A 240 -10.10 -15.77 12.49
N GLU A 241 -8.97 -16.12 13.11
CA GLU A 241 -8.61 -15.64 14.45
C GLU A 241 -7.10 -15.71 14.68
N VAL A 242 -6.55 -14.77 15.45
CA VAL A 242 -5.18 -14.85 15.97
C VAL A 242 -5.24 -15.41 17.39
N GLN A 243 -4.56 -16.54 17.62
CA GLN A 243 -4.59 -17.31 18.86
C GLN A 243 -3.21 -17.34 19.53
N GLU A 244 -3.15 -17.80 20.79
CA GLU A 244 -1.88 -17.90 21.53
C GLU A 244 -0.87 -18.84 20.84
N THR A 245 -1.35 -19.91 20.19
CA THR A 245 -0.52 -20.94 19.57
C THR A 245 -0.21 -20.69 18.08
N GLY A 246 -0.85 -19.70 17.46
CA GLY A 246 -0.69 -19.43 16.03
C GLY A 246 -1.86 -18.64 15.44
N ILE A 247 -2.04 -18.76 14.13
CA ILE A 247 -3.14 -18.11 13.41
C ILE A 247 -4.12 -19.21 12.98
N TYR A 248 -5.36 -19.09 13.42
CA TYR A 248 -6.44 -19.96 12.98
C TYR A 248 -7.01 -19.47 11.66
N VAL A 249 -6.98 -20.34 10.66
CA VAL A 249 -7.26 -20.01 9.27
C VAL A 249 -8.16 -21.07 8.65
N ARG A 250 -8.64 -20.77 7.45
CA ARG A 250 -9.22 -21.75 6.55
C ARG A 250 -8.71 -21.56 5.13
N ASP A 251 -8.89 -22.60 4.33
CA ASP A 251 -8.71 -22.48 2.89
C ASP A 251 -9.71 -21.49 2.28
N THR A 252 -9.28 -20.78 1.25
CA THR A 252 -10.21 -19.98 0.43
C THR A 252 -11.14 -20.90 -0.35
N VAL A 253 -12.39 -20.45 -0.51
CA VAL A 253 -13.38 -21.03 -1.41
C VAL A 253 -13.69 -20.04 -2.53
N SER A 254 -14.42 -20.47 -3.55
CA SER A 254 -14.77 -19.61 -4.70
C SER A 254 -15.51 -18.34 -4.31
N THR A 255 -16.23 -18.36 -3.18
CA THR A 255 -17.05 -17.23 -2.70
C THR A 255 -16.24 -16.16 -1.97
N ASP A 256 -14.98 -16.42 -1.60
CA ASP A 256 -14.12 -15.42 -0.96
C ASP A 256 -13.51 -14.44 -1.96
N TYR A 257 -13.46 -14.82 -3.22
CA TYR A 257 -12.92 -13.98 -4.27
C TYR A 257 -13.91 -12.86 -4.57
N PRO A 258 -13.47 -11.58 -4.61
CA PRO A 258 -14.35 -10.45 -4.72
C PRO A 258 -15.09 -10.44 -6.05
N SER A 259 -16.32 -10.94 -6.05
CA SER A 259 -17.34 -10.69 -7.08
C SER A 259 -18.20 -9.52 -6.61
N CYS A 260 -17.61 -8.33 -6.52
CA CYS A 260 -18.30 -7.17 -5.96
C CYS A 260 -19.52 -6.82 -6.84
N GLY A 261 -20.70 -7.27 -6.43
CA GLY A 261 -21.98 -7.07 -7.13
C GLY A 261 -22.73 -8.35 -7.56
N GLU A 262 -22.19 -9.54 -7.35
CA GLU A 262 -22.93 -10.80 -7.59
C GLU A 262 -23.41 -11.38 -6.25
N GLU A 263 -24.67 -11.82 -6.20
CA GLU A 263 -25.19 -12.58 -5.06
C GLU A 263 -24.47 -13.92 -5.03
N VAL A 264 -23.60 -14.10 -4.04
CA VAL A 264 -22.85 -15.34 -3.88
C VAL A 264 -23.62 -16.24 -2.91
N GLU A 265 -23.88 -17.47 -3.32
CA GLU A 265 -24.50 -18.48 -2.45
C GLU A 265 -23.55 -18.75 -1.27
N GLU A 266 -24.04 -18.60 -0.03
CA GLU A 266 -23.22 -18.82 1.17
C GLU A 266 -22.69 -20.26 1.16
N THR A 267 -21.37 -20.42 1.23
CA THR A 267 -20.77 -21.75 1.40
C THR A 267 -20.98 -22.22 2.84
N PRO A 268 -21.56 -23.42 3.07
CA PRO A 268 -21.76 -23.95 4.42
C PRO A 268 -20.46 -24.01 5.22
N GLU A 269 -20.52 -23.67 6.51
CA GLU A 269 -19.34 -23.59 7.36
C GLU A 269 -18.55 -24.90 7.53
N ASP A 270 -19.22 -26.04 7.37
CA ASP A 270 -18.67 -27.38 7.47
C ASP A 270 -17.86 -27.79 6.23
N GLU A 271 -17.96 -27.04 5.14
CA GLU A 271 -17.15 -27.24 3.94
C GLU A 271 -15.77 -26.57 4.04
N PHE A 272 -15.56 -25.69 5.02
CA PHE A 272 -14.27 -25.04 5.22
C PHE A 272 -13.27 -26.00 5.87
N ASN A 273 -12.16 -26.26 5.17
CA ASN A 273 -10.99 -26.88 5.78
C ASN A 273 -10.28 -25.86 6.69
N LYS A 274 -10.52 -25.96 8.01
CA LYS A 274 -9.98 -25.07 9.05
C LYS A 274 -8.74 -25.69 9.70
N PHE A 275 -7.70 -24.90 9.94
CA PHE A 275 -6.46 -25.35 10.59
C PHE A 275 -5.73 -24.19 11.25
N THR A 276 -4.73 -24.49 12.07
CA THR A 276 -3.88 -23.47 12.73
C THR A 276 -2.49 -23.48 12.11
N ILE A 277 -2.03 -22.31 11.67
CA ILE A 277 -0.63 -22.09 11.30
C ILE A 277 0.13 -21.76 12.59
N PRO A 278 1.08 -22.60 13.04
CA PRO A 278 1.84 -22.33 14.25
C PRO A 278 2.73 -21.09 14.06
N TRP A 279 3.05 -20.38 15.13
CA TRP A 279 3.90 -19.19 15.08
C TRP A 279 5.26 -19.41 14.42
N SER A 280 5.81 -20.63 14.52
CA SER A 280 7.06 -21.02 13.85
C SER A 280 7.01 -20.94 12.33
N ASP A 281 5.81 -21.01 11.75
CA ASP A 281 5.59 -21.11 10.31
C ASP A 281 4.99 -19.81 9.73
N VAL A 282 4.59 -18.88 10.60
CA VAL A 282 4.13 -17.52 10.24
C VAL A 282 5.32 -16.64 9.84
N PHE A 283 6.48 -16.88 10.43
CA PHE A 283 7.70 -16.13 10.18
C PHE A 283 8.75 -16.99 9.45
N ASP A 284 9.65 -16.36 8.72
CA ASP A 284 10.87 -17.03 8.24
C ASP A 284 11.98 -17.05 9.32
N GLU A 285 13.15 -17.56 8.94
CA GLU A 285 14.31 -17.65 9.83
C GLU A 285 14.87 -16.28 10.28
N ASN A 286 14.61 -15.23 9.49
CA ASN A 286 15.01 -13.85 9.78
C ASN A 286 13.90 -13.05 10.47
N ARG A 287 12.75 -13.69 10.71
CA ARG A 287 11.54 -13.16 11.34
C ARG A 287 10.70 -12.23 10.44
N HIS A 288 10.79 -12.35 9.13
CA HIS A 288 9.82 -11.72 8.23
C HIS A 288 8.52 -12.50 8.20
N LEU A 289 7.40 -11.79 8.11
CA LEU A 289 6.08 -12.41 7.93
C LEU A 289 6.00 -13.10 6.56
N ARG A 290 5.61 -14.38 6.56
CA ARG A 290 5.35 -15.18 5.36
C ARG A 290 3.91 -15.05 4.85
N LEU A 291 3.29 -13.91 5.11
CA LEU A 291 1.91 -13.62 4.75
C LEU A 291 1.88 -12.42 3.80
N THR A 292 1.20 -12.57 2.68
CA THR A 292 1.00 -11.49 1.69
C THR A 292 -0.50 -11.23 1.56
N GLN A 293 -0.98 -10.04 1.91
CA GLN A 293 -2.39 -9.70 1.73
C GLN A 293 -2.71 -9.64 0.23
N LYS A 294 -3.72 -10.40 -0.21
CA LYS A 294 -4.14 -10.45 -1.62
C LYS A 294 -5.27 -9.47 -1.90
N PHE A 295 -6.39 -9.62 -1.19
CA PHE A 295 -7.57 -8.77 -1.34
C PHE A 295 -8.48 -8.90 -0.11
N MET A 296 -9.35 -7.91 0.04
CA MET A 296 -10.43 -7.96 1.02
C MET A 296 -11.62 -8.74 0.41
N ILE A 297 -12.29 -9.53 1.24
CA ILE A 297 -13.55 -10.17 0.85
C ILE A 297 -14.62 -9.07 0.72
N CYS A 298 -15.21 -8.98 -0.47
CA CYS A 298 -16.49 -8.29 -0.71
C CYS A 298 -17.59 -9.26 -0.23
#